data_AF-A0A924JKQ6-F1
#
_entry.id   AF-A0A924JKQ6-F1
#
_cell.length_a   1.000
_cell.length_b   1.000
_cell.length_c   1.000
_cell.angle_alpha   90.00
_cell.angle_beta   90.00
_cell.angle_gamma   90.00
#
_symmetry.space_group_name_H-M   'P 1'
#
loop_
_entity.id
_entity.type
_entity.pdbx_description
1 polymer ?
#
loop_
_entity_poly.entity_id
_entity_poly.type
_entity_poly.pdbx_seq_one_letter_code
_entity_poly.pdbx_strand_id
1 'polypeptide(L)'
;SLLSPASQNGLVTVKPTVGLISRAGIIPISHSQDTAGPMTRTVRDAAMLLNVLAARDPLDPATRRQRRPADYTAGLARDAMKGARIGVPSDPADPLNDGYYGKLLPDRVKVMSDAIEVLRDLGAVVVRASIPTAGWIGGPGTTMAVLNRNPLSQTKGHPAMLSIVFLYELKHDLNLYLRDWATDTEIRTIADIVAFNAANAGLAPRFGQDLLLAANDTRGDLSEREYKSARAMDLLAARERGMDAYMNQHQLDAVLFAGATGAAIAAKAGYPSVMVPGGFISGTIDGQDTPDYPLGVTFAGRAWSEHTLLRLAYAFEQACPARKPPPGLISV
;
A
#
# COMPACT_ATOMS: atom_id res chain seq x y z
N SER A 1 0.42 -2.65 3.91
CA SER A 1 1.16 -2.79 5.18
C SER A 1 2.00 -1.60 5.59
N LEU A 2 2.40 -0.69 4.68
CA LEU A 2 3.07 0.59 5.06
C LEU A 2 2.07 1.74 5.26
N LEU A 3 1.22 1.98 4.25
CA LEU A 3 0.29 3.13 4.24
C LEU A 3 -0.72 3.10 5.39
N SER A 4 -1.34 1.94 5.65
CA SER A 4 -2.37 1.82 6.70
C SER A 4 -1.87 2.16 8.11
N PRO A 5 -0.80 1.52 8.64
CA PRO A 5 -0.30 1.89 9.96
C PRO A 5 0.29 3.30 9.99
N ALA A 6 0.94 3.77 8.92
CA ALA A 6 1.41 5.16 8.87
C ALA A 6 0.24 6.14 9.02
N SER A 7 -0.87 5.91 8.32
CA SER A 7 -2.06 6.76 8.36
C SER A 7 -2.61 6.82 9.77
N GLN A 8 -2.77 5.66 10.42
CA GLN A 8 -3.36 5.56 11.75
C GLN A 8 -2.46 6.11 12.86
N ASN A 9 -1.17 6.29 12.60
CA ASN A 9 -0.20 6.74 13.60
C ASN A 9 0.40 8.13 13.29
N GLY A 10 -0.14 8.83 12.28
CA GLY A 10 0.31 10.18 11.93
C GLY A 10 1.77 10.21 11.51
N LEU A 11 2.18 9.26 10.68
CA LEU A 11 3.55 9.16 10.15
C LEU A 11 3.58 9.37 8.64
N VAL A 12 4.76 9.75 8.16
CA VAL A 12 5.11 9.71 6.75
C VAL A 12 5.59 8.31 6.39
N THR A 13 5.21 7.80 5.22
CA THR A 13 5.81 6.57 4.70
C THR A 13 5.95 6.60 3.19
N VAL A 14 6.97 5.89 2.69
CA VAL A 14 7.14 5.61 1.26
C VAL A 14 7.00 4.12 1.05
N LYS A 15 5.99 3.71 0.28
CA LYS A 15 5.94 2.37 -0.32
C LYS A 15 6.53 2.51 -1.73
N PRO A 16 7.80 2.18 -1.99
CA PRO A 16 8.41 2.48 -3.26
C PRO A 16 7.93 1.54 -4.38
N THR A 17 8.43 1.76 -5.58
CA THR A 17 8.33 0.85 -6.71
C THR A 17 8.92 -0.50 -6.31
N VAL A 18 8.25 -1.59 -6.68
CA VAL A 18 8.78 -2.95 -6.46
C VAL A 18 10.11 -3.08 -7.20
N GLY A 19 11.17 -3.40 -6.45
CA GLY A 19 12.55 -3.42 -6.95
C GLY A 19 13.35 -2.13 -6.71
N LEU A 20 12.81 -1.12 -6.04
CA LEU A 20 13.64 0.00 -5.57
C LEU A 20 14.50 -0.39 -4.37
N ILE A 21 13.93 -1.14 -3.42
CA ILE A 21 14.65 -1.66 -2.26
C ILE A 21 14.67 -3.19 -2.38
N SER A 22 15.83 -3.80 -2.15
CA SER A 22 15.97 -5.26 -2.12
C SER A 22 15.03 -5.88 -1.08
N ARG A 23 14.44 -7.04 -1.42
CA ARG A 23 13.70 -7.89 -0.47
C ARG A 23 14.51 -9.08 0.02
N ALA A 24 15.79 -9.20 -0.34
CA ALA A 24 16.64 -10.27 0.16
C ALA A 24 16.67 -10.26 1.70
N GLY A 25 16.49 -11.42 2.33
CA GLY A 25 16.45 -11.56 3.79
C GLY A 25 15.17 -11.08 4.48
N ILE A 26 14.13 -10.69 3.73
CA ILE A 26 12.81 -10.35 4.29
C ILE A 26 11.87 -11.54 4.12
N ILE A 27 11.19 -11.97 5.20
CA ILE A 27 10.14 -13.00 5.11
C ILE A 27 9.05 -12.50 4.14
N PRO A 28 8.81 -13.20 3.02
CA PRO A 28 7.96 -12.68 1.95
C PRO A 28 6.49 -13.03 2.17
N ILE A 29 5.65 -12.33 1.41
CA ILE A 29 4.27 -12.72 1.11
C ILE A 29 4.07 -12.84 -0.40
N SER A 30 4.58 -11.88 -1.17
CA SER A 30 4.32 -11.76 -2.60
C SER A 30 5.45 -11.03 -3.30
N HIS A 31 6.36 -11.77 -3.95
CA HIS A 31 7.48 -11.20 -4.69
C HIS A 31 7.04 -10.21 -5.77
N SER A 32 5.78 -10.22 -6.20
CA SER A 32 5.26 -9.35 -7.23
C SER A 32 4.73 -8.00 -6.72
N GLN A 33 4.59 -7.84 -5.40
CA GLN A 33 4.06 -6.63 -4.73
C GLN A 33 4.88 -6.18 -3.51
N ASP A 34 5.66 -7.08 -2.92
CA ASP A 34 6.44 -6.83 -1.71
C ASP A 34 7.55 -5.82 -1.96
N THR A 35 7.68 -4.91 -0.99
CA THR A 35 8.76 -3.97 -0.86
C THR A 35 8.86 -3.52 0.59
N ALA A 36 10.08 -3.34 1.09
CA ALA A 36 10.31 -2.53 2.27
C ALA A 36 10.10 -1.04 1.94
N GLY A 37 10.03 -0.19 2.97
CA GLY A 37 9.89 1.24 2.80
C GLY A 37 10.05 2.01 4.11
N PRO A 38 10.52 3.27 4.08
CA PRO A 38 10.70 4.08 5.26
C PRO A 38 9.36 4.46 5.91
N MET A 39 9.34 4.52 7.25
CA MET A 39 8.30 5.16 8.05
C MET A 39 8.97 6.17 8.98
N THR A 40 8.63 7.45 8.85
CA THR A 40 9.31 8.56 9.52
C THR A 40 8.31 9.63 9.98
N ARG A 41 8.79 10.64 10.72
CA ARG A 41 7.95 11.78 11.11
C ARG A 41 7.82 12.84 10.03
N THR A 42 8.81 12.94 9.13
CA THR A 42 8.85 13.96 8.09
C THR A 42 9.18 13.37 6.71
N VAL A 43 8.75 14.04 5.64
CA VAL A 43 9.08 13.69 4.25
C VAL A 43 10.59 13.79 4.00
N ARG A 44 11.25 14.78 4.59
CA ARG A 44 12.71 14.92 4.48
C ARG A 44 13.44 13.69 5.07
N ASP A 45 13.03 13.23 6.25
CA ASP A 45 13.62 12.03 6.86
C ASP A 45 13.36 10.78 6.01
N ALA A 46 12.16 10.66 5.41
CA ALA A 46 11.84 9.55 4.51
C ALA A 46 12.74 9.55 3.27
N ALA A 47 12.99 10.73 2.68
CA ALA A 47 13.88 10.90 1.53
C ALA A 47 15.34 10.56 1.88
N MET A 48 15.82 11.01 3.05
CA MET A 48 17.16 10.67 3.55
C MET A 48 17.32 9.16 3.75
N LEU A 49 16.33 8.50 4.35
CA LEU A 49 16.38 7.06 4.55
C LEU A 49 16.30 6.30 3.21
N LEU A 50 15.52 6.79 2.25
CA LEU A 50 15.44 6.19 0.92
C LEU A 50 16.78 6.28 0.16
N ASN A 51 17.58 7.33 0.38
CA ASN A 51 18.93 7.42 -0.19
C ASN A 51 19.83 6.25 0.22
N VAL A 52 19.67 5.76 1.45
CA VAL A 52 20.43 4.64 2.00
C VAL A 52 19.85 3.31 1.52
N LEU A 53 18.53 3.15 1.57
CA LEU A 53 17.87 1.87 1.31
C LEU A 53 17.79 1.49 -0.18
N ALA A 54 17.73 2.47 -1.09
CA ALA A 54 17.52 2.22 -2.51
C ALA A 54 18.81 1.77 -3.21
N ALA A 55 19.17 0.50 -3.10
CA ALA A 55 20.37 -0.08 -3.71
C ALA A 55 20.03 -1.30 -4.58
N ARG A 56 20.82 -1.51 -5.64
CA ARG A 56 20.75 -2.76 -6.41
C ARG A 56 21.37 -3.88 -5.60
N ASP A 57 20.78 -5.06 -5.69
CA ASP A 57 21.20 -6.24 -4.97
C ASP A 57 21.15 -7.47 -5.90
N PRO A 58 22.27 -8.18 -6.12
CA PRO A 58 22.28 -9.39 -6.93
C PRO A 58 21.41 -10.53 -6.35
N LEU A 59 21.12 -10.53 -5.05
CA LEU A 59 20.24 -11.50 -4.40
C LEU A 59 18.76 -11.23 -4.65
N ASP A 60 18.41 -10.05 -5.15
CA ASP A 60 17.04 -9.70 -5.54
C ASP A 60 16.96 -9.26 -7.01
N PRO A 61 16.56 -10.18 -7.91
CA PRO A 61 16.42 -9.90 -9.33
C PRO A 61 15.50 -8.72 -9.69
N ALA A 62 14.56 -8.33 -8.81
CA ALA A 62 13.68 -7.19 -9.04
C ALA A 62 14.45 -5.86 -9.08
N THR A 63 15.57 -5.77 -8.35
CA THR A 63 16.39 -4.56 -8.27
C THR A 63 17.19 -4.26 -9.55
N ARG A 64 17.32 -5.23 -10.46
CA ARG A 64 18.02 -5.04 -11.75
C ARG A 64 17.40 -3.92 -12.60
N ARG A 65 16.10 -3.67 -12.46
CA ARG A 65 15.35 -2.65 -13.20
C ARG A 65 15.36 -1.28 -12.51
N GLN A 66 16.02 -1.17 -11.35
CA GLN A 66 16.01 0.03 -10.52
C GLN A 66 16.43 1.28 -11.29
N ARG A 67 15.62 2.32 -11.12
CA ARG A 67 15.90 3.70 -11.52
C ARG A 67 15.68 4.60 -10.31
N ARG A 68 16.69 5.39 -9.94
CA ARG A 68 16.63 6.36 -8.85
C ARG A 68 17.46 7.61 -9.18
N PRO A 69 17.13 8.78 -8.62
CA PRO A 69 18.05 9.92 -8.62
C PRO A 69 19.30 9.60 -7.77
N ALA A 70 20.33 10.44 -7.94
CA ALA A 70 21.49 10.42 -7.06
C ALA A 70 21.10 10.72 -5.61
N ASP A 71 20.19 11.69 -5.40
CA ASP A 71 19.75 12.15 -4.10
C ASP A 71 18.24 12.44 -4.08
N TYR A 72 17.50 11.72 -3.23
CA TYR A 72 16.07 11.90 -3.01
C TYR A 72 15.72 13.17 -2.22
N THR A 73 16.69 13.79 -1.53
CA THR A 73 16.49 15.06 -0.82
C THR A 73 16.66 16.27 -1.73
N ALA A 74 17.22 16.08 -2.93
CA ALA A 74 17.37 17.14 -3.91
C ALA A 74 15.99 17.67 -4.34
N GLY A 75 15.85 18.99 -4.42
CA GLY A 75 14.61 19.62 -4.91
C GLY A 75 13.40 19.48 -3.97
N LEU A 76 13.58 19.05 -2.71
CA LEU A 76 12.56 19.18 -1.67
C LEU A 76 12.38 20.67 -1.32
N ALA A 77 11.50 21.33 -2.07
CA ALA A 77 11.22 22.76 -1.99
C ALA A 77 9.73 23.02 -1.73
N ARG A 78 9.41 24.14 -1.08
CA ARG A 78 8.02 24.50 -0.71
C ARG A 78 7.14 24.80 -1.93
N ASP A 79 7.76 25.19 -3.04
CA ASP A 79 7.09 25.52 -4.30
C ASP A 79 7.06 24.34 -5.29
N ALA A 80 7.51 23.14 -4.88
CA ALA A 80 7.61 21.98 -5.77
C ALA A 80 6.26 21.47 -6.31
N MET A 81 5.14 21.94 -5.76
CA MET A 81 3.78 21.65 -6.21
C MET A 81 3.32 22.57 -7.36
N LYS A 82 3.99 23.70 -7.60
CA LYS A 82 3.56 24.71 -8.57
C LYS A 82 3.49 24.13 -9.98
N GLY A 83 2.30 24.18 -10.59
CA GLY A 83 2.03 23.66 -11.92
C GLY A 83 1.87 22.13 -11.99
N ALA A 84 2.03 21.42 -10.87
CA ALA A 84 1.83 19.97 -10.83
C ALA A 84 0.38 19.62 -11.12
N ARG A 85 0.15 18.53 -11.85
CA ARG A 85 -1.19 18.03 -12.19
C ARG A 85 -1.51 16.83 -11.32
N ILE A 86 -2.46 17.00 -10.40
CA ILE A 86 -2.80 16.00 -9.39
C ILE A 86 -4.20 15.44 -9.68
N GLY A 87 -4.27 14.14 -9.96
CA GLY A 87 -5.55 13.45 -10.11
C GLY A 87 -6.16 13.14 -8.77
N VAL A 88 -7.45 13.40 -8.60
CA VAL A 88 -8.25 12.96 -7.47
C VAL A 88 -9.32 12.02 -8.04
N PRO A 89 -9.22 10.70 -7.78
CA PRO A 89 -10.22 9.74 -8.24
C PRO A 89 -11.57 10.08 -7.62
N SER A 90 -12.51 10.52 -8.46
CA SER A 90 -13.86 10.87 -8.02
C SER A 90 -14.83 10.81 -9.19
N ASP A 91 -16.10 10.59 -8.89
CA ASP A 91 -17.17 10.82 -9.86
C ASP A 91 -17.22 12.32 -10.22
N PRO A 92 -17.12 12.73 -11.50
CA PRO A 92 -17.29 14.13 -11.88
C PRO A 92 -18.65 14.72 -11.48
N ALA A 93 -19.71 13.90 -11.39
CA ALA A 93 -21.06 14.32 -10.99
C ALA A 93 -21.25 14.32 -9.46
N ASP A 94 -20.46 13.55 -8.73
CA ASP A 94 -20.34 13.61 -7.27
C ASP A 94 -18.85 13.63 -6.86
N PRO A 95 -18.20 14.81 -6.89
CA PRO A 95 -16.77 14.94 -6.58
C PRO A 95 -16.35 14.42 -5.20
N LEU A 96 -17.30 14.20 -4.29
CA LEU A 96 -17.03 13.69 -2.94
C LEU A 96 -17.20 12.15 -2.88
N ASN A 97 -17.68 11.54 -3.95
CA ASN A 97 -17.68 10.10 -4.15
C ASN A 97 -16.36 9.68 -4.78
N ASP A 98 -15.53 8.96 -4.01
CA ASP A 98 -14.35 8.29 -4.57
C ASP A 98 -14.89 7.13 -5.43
N GLY A 99 -15.04 7.36 -6.73
CA GLY A 99 -15.56 6.35 -7.66
C GLY A 99 -14.76 5.05 -7.65
N TYR A 100 -13.57 5.04 -7.05
CA TYR A 100 -12.71 3.88 -6.92
C TYR A 100 -13.02 2.99 -5.69
N TYR A 101 -13.49 3.54 -4.55
CA TYR A 101 -13.84 2.76 -3.33
C TYR A 101 -15.21 3.10 -2.71
N GLY A 102 -15.98 3.97 -3.35
CA GLY A 102 -17.26 4.46 -2.88
C GLY A 102 -17.16 5.76 -2.08
N LYS A 103 -18.27 6.15 -1.47
CA LYS A 103 -18.41 7.44 -0.80
C LYS A 103 -17.57 7.51 0.47
N LEU A 104 -16.78 8.58 0.60
CA LEU A 104 -16.04 8.87 1.83
C LEU A 104 -17.01 9.26 2.96
N LEU A 105 -16.66 8.88 4.20
CA LEU A 105 -17.35 9.36 5.39
C LEU A 105 -17.13 10.88 5.57
N PRO A 106 -18.06 11.62 6.23
CA PRO A 106 -18.01 13.09 6.29
C PRO A 106 -16.71 13.68 6.87
N ASP A 107 -16.15 13.05 7.89
CA ASP A 107 -14.86 13.36 8.50
C ASP A 107 -13.69 13.23 7.50
N ARG A 108 -13.68 12.16 6.72
CA ARG A 108 -12.69 11.91 5.65
C ARG A 108 -12.87 12.88 4.49
N VAL A 109 -14.11 13.22 4.14
CA VAL A 109 -14.45 14.26 3.16
C VAL A 109 -13.84 15.58 3.57
N LYS A 110 -13.94 15.97 4.84
CA LYS A 110 -13.34 17.21 5.34
C LYS A 110 -11.83 17.21 5.15
N VAL A 111 -11.13 16.18 5.62
CA VAL A 111 -9.66 16.08 5.48
C VAL A 111 -9.23 16.14 4.02
N MET A 112 -9.92 15.42 3.13
CA MET A 112 -9.61 15.46 1.70
C MET A 112 -9.91 16.81 1.06
N SER A 113 -10.99 17.49 1.47
CA SER A 113 -11.33 18.81 0.94
C SER A 113 -10.28 19.84 1.35
N ASP A 114 -9.90 19.86 2.63
CA ASP A 114 -8.84 20.72 3.15
C ASP A 114 -7.51 20.44 2.43
N ALA A 115 -7.17 19.16 2.23
CA ALA A 115 -5.95 18.79 1.51
C ALA A 115 -5.98 19.27 0.04
N ILE A 116 -7.12 19.16 -0.65
CA ILE A 116 -7.26 19.60 -2.04
C ILE A 116 -7.16 21.12 -2.17
N GLU A 117 -7.69 21.88 -1.21
CA GLU A 117 -7.49 23.34 -1.18
C GLU A 117 -6.02 23.69 -0.98
N VAL A 118 -5.30 23.03 -0.07
CA VAL A 118 -3.85 23.22 0.09
C VAL A 118 -3.10 22.96 -1.22
N LEU A 119 -3.47 21.92 -1.98
CA LEU A 119 -2.85 21.66 -3.29
C LEU A 119 -3.09 22.80 -4.27
N ARG A 120 -4.31 23.35 -4.32
CA ARG A 120 -4.69 24.47 -5.20
C ARG A 120 -3.94 25.75 -4.82
N ASP A 121 -3.86 26.05 -3.53
CA ASP A 121 -3.13 27.22 -3.00
C ASP A 121 -1.63 27.15 -3.32
N LEU A 122 -1.06 25.94 -3.31
CA LEU A 122 0.32 25.69 -3.73
C LEU A 122 0.51 25.72 -5.27
N GLY A 123 -0.55 25.96 -6.03
CA GLY A 123 -0.52 26.11 -7.48
C GLY A 123 -0.64 24.82 -8.28
N ALA A 124 -1.14 23.73 -7.70
CA ALA A 124 -1.45 22.51 -8.45
C ALA A 124 -2.72 22.67 -9.29
N VAL A 125 -2.73 22.03 -10.45
CA VAL A 125 -3.95 21.77 -11.22
C VAL A 125 -4.57 20.47 -10.73
N VAL A 126 -5.68 20.57 -10.00
CA VAL A 126 -6.41 19.40 -9.51
C VAL A 126 -7.39 18.89 -10.57
N VAL A 127 -7.22 17.65 -11.00
CA VAL A 127 -8.08 16.98 -11.98
C VAL A 127 -8.95 15.95 -11.28
N ARG A 128 -10.28 16.11 -11.37
CA ARG A 128 -11.25 15.18 -10.80
C ARG A 128 -11.85 14.31 -11.90
N ALA A 129 -11.61 13.01 -11.84
CA ALA A 129 -12.09 12.05 -12.81
C ALA A 129 -11.99 10.63 -12.26
N SER A 130 -12.83 9.72 -12.76
CA SER A 130 -12.82 8.31 -12.37
C SER A 130 -11.60 7.59 -12.96
N ILE A 131 -10.98 6.71 -12.15
CA ILE A 131 -10.04 5.72 -12.68
C ILE A 131 -10.85 4.65 -13.42
N PRO A 132 -10.55 4.32 -14.68
CA PRO A 132 -11.41 3.47 -15.51
C PRO A 132 -11.68 2.07 -14.94
N THR A 133 -10.78 1.55 -14.12
CA THR A 133 -10.80 0.18 -13.60
C THR A 133 -11.21 0.06 -12.13
N ALA A 134 -11.83 1.11 -11.56
CA ALA A 134 -12.30 1.15 -10.18
C ALA A 134 -12.89 -0.17 -9.65
N GLY A 135 -13.90 -0.72 -10.34
CA GLY A 135 -14.57 -1.95 -9.94
C GLY A 135 -13.86 -3.26 -10.32
N TRP A 136 -12.69 -3.20 -10.96
CA TRP A 136 -11.99 -4.40 -11.44
C TRP A 136 -11.03 -4.97 -10.39
N ILE A 137 -10.53 -4.11 -9.50
CA ILE A 137 -9.52 -4.49 -8.51
C ILE A 137 -10.20 -5.21 -7.35
N GLY A 138 -9.84 -6.49 -7.17
CA GLY A 138 -10.57 -7.39 -6.28
C GLY A 138 -11.83 -8.00 -6.91
N GLY A 139 -12.07 -7.75 -8.19
CA GLY A 139 -13.21 -8.27 -8.95
C GLY A 139 -13.08 -9.74 -9.35
N PRO A 140 -14.07 -10.27 -10.10
CA PRO A 140 -14.13 -11.67 -10.51
C PRO A 140 -12.83 -12.15 -11.16
N GLY A 141 -12.36 -13.34 -10.78
CA GLY A 141 -11.14 -13.94 -11.31
C GLY A 141 -9.83 -13.41 -10.71
N THR A 142 -9.87 -12.44 -9.78
CA THR A 142 -8.68 -11.97 -9.03
C THR A 142 -8.70 -12.37 -7.56
N THR A 143 -9.85 -12.85 -7.09
CA THR A 143 -10.08 -13.30 -5.71
C THR A 143 -10.67 -14.71 -5.66
N MET A 144 -10.47 -15.41 -4.55
CA MET A 144 -11.06 -16.71 -4.28
C MET A 144 -11.64 -16.78 -2.86
N ALA A 145 -12.64 -17.65 -2.70
CA ALA A 145 -13.27 -17.91 -1.42
C ALA A 145 -12.35 -18.74 -0.53
N VAL A 146 -12.01 -18.21 0.65
CA VAL A 146 -11.28 -18.92 1.70
C VAL A 146 -12.16 -18.99 2.94
N LEU A 147 -12.36 -20.21 3.45
CA LEU A 147 -13.18 -20.42 4.65
C LEU A 147 -12.56 -19.73 5.86
N ASN A 148 -13.28 -18.78 6.45
CA ASN A 148 -12.88 -18.13 7.69
C ASN A 148 -13.01 -19.11 8.86
N ARG A 149 -11.86 -19.53 9.41
CA ARG A 149 -11.79 -20.46 10.54
C ARG A 149 -11.52 -19.76 11.88
N ASN A 150 -11.40 -18.44 11.90
CA ASN A 150 -11.12 -17.68 13.11
C ASN A 150 -12.21 -17.91 14.17
N PRO A 151 -11.89 -18.47 15.34
CA PRO A 151 -12.88 -18.76 16.37
C PRO A 151 -13.52 -17.51 16.98
N LEU A 152 -12.87 -16.35 16.85
CA LEU A 152 -13.32 -15.06 17.39
C LEU A 152 -14.02 -14.18 16.34
N SER A 153 -14.12 -14.63 15.08
CA SER A 153 -14.78 -13.86 14.04
C SER A 153 -16.28 -14.06 14.06
N GLN A 154 -17.05 -12.97 13.92
CA GLN A 154 -18.50 -13.02 13.71
C GLN A 154 -18.87 -13.74 12.39
N THR A 155 -17.95 -13.78 11.42
CA THR A 155 -18.13 -14.46 10.13
C THR A 155 -17.48 -15.84 10.08
N LYS A 156 -17.16 -16.44 11.23
CA LYS A 156 -16.64 -17.82 11.29
C LYS A 156 -17.55 -18.76 10.49
N GLY A 157 -16.94 -19.68 9.73
CA GLY A 157 -17.67 -20.64 8.90
C GLY A 157 -18.15 -20.08 7.57
N HIS A 158 -17.96 -18.79 7.29
CA HIS A 158 -18.30 -18.16 6.02
C HIS A 158 -17.03 -17.90 5.18
N PRO A 159 -17.13 -17.93 3.85
CA PRO A 159 -16.00 -17.62 2.99
C PRO A 159 -15.67 -16.12 2.99
N ALA A 160 -14.38 -15.79 3.05
CA ALA A 160 -13.83 -14.48 2.76
C ALA A 160 -13.19 -14.48 1.36
N MET A 161 -13.34 -13.39 0.60
CA MET A 161 -12.75 -13.26 -0.73
C MET A 161 -11.34 -12.70 -0.63
N LEU A 162 -10.35 -13.54 -0.94
CA LEU A 162 -8.93 -13.21 -0.80
C LEU A 162 -8.22 -13.19 -2.14
N SER A 163 -7.15 -12.39 -2.24
CA SER A 163 -6.39 -12.28 -3.49
C SER A 163 -5.74 -13.62 -3.86
N ILE A 164 -6.02 -14.08 -5.09
CA ILE A 164 -5.41 -15.30 -5.66
C ILE A 164 -3.88 -15.12 -5.73
N VAL A 165 -3.42 -13.98 -6.24
CA VAL A 165 -1.99 -13.68 -6.39
C VAL A 165 -1.25 -13.80 -5.06
N PHE A 166 -1.79 -13.23 -3.97
CA PHE A 166 -1.15 -13.33 -2.66
C PHE A 166 -1.07 -14.76 -2.13
N LEU A 167 -2.13 -15.56 -2.27
CA LEU A 167 -2.12 -16.92 -1.73
C LEU A 167 -1.11 -17.83 -2.45
N TYR A 168 -0.99 -17.67 -3.77
CA TYR A 168 -0.10 -18.51 -4.59
C TYR A 168 1.35 -18.10 -4.41
N GLU A 169 1.62 -16.79 -4.40
CA GLU A 169 2.96 -16.29 -4.14
C GLU A 169 3.40 -16.55 -2.69
N LEU A 170 2.48 -16.53 -1.71
CA LEU A 170 2.83 -16.81 -0.31
C LEU A 170 3.45 -18.21 -0.16
N LYS A 171 2.82 -19.27 -0.69
CA LYS A 171 3.41 -20.61 -0.62
C LYS A 171 4.75 -20.68 -1.35
N HIS A 172 4.80 -20.14 -2.57
CA HIS A 172 6.01 -20.18 -3.38
C HIS A 172 7.18 -19.48 -2.70
N ASP A 173 6.99 -18.22 -2.34
CA ASP A 173 8.05 -17.34 -1.84
C ASP A 173 8.45 -17.71 -0.41
N LEU A 174 7.50 -18.08 0.46
CA LEU A 174 7.82 -18.49 1.83
C LEU A 174 8.62 -19.79 1.85
N ASN A 175 8.31 -20.76 0.98
CA ASN A 175 9.10 -21.98 0.88
C ASN A 175 10.54 -21.69 0.39
N LEU A 176 10.71 -20.78 -0.57
CA LEU A 176 12.04 -20.34 -1.00
C LEU A 176 12.81 -19.66 0.14
N TYR A 177 12.14 -18.77 0.88
CA TYR A 177 12.74 -18.11 2.05
C TYR A 177 13.17 -19.12 3.13
N LEU A 178 12.30 -20.06 3.49
CA LEU A 178 12.60 -21.06 4.53
C LEU A 178 13.76 -21.98 4.13
N ARG A 179 13.89 -22.28 2.84
CA ARG A 179 15.03 -23.04 2.29
C ARG A 179 16.33 -22.24 2.36
N ASP A 180 16.30 -20.98 1.95
CA ASP A 180 17.53 -20.19 1.70
C ASP A 180 18.01 -19.40 2.93
N TRP A 181 17.11 -18.99 3.83
CA TRP A 181 17.39 -18.05 4.92
C TRP A 181 17.13 -18.61 6.31
N ALA A 182 16.17 -19.51 6.48
CA ALA A 182 15.83 -20.09 7.78
C ALA A 182 16.64 -21.37 8.07
N THR A 183 17.97 -21.29 8.06
CA THR A 183 18.83 -22.50 8.11
C THR A 183 18.80 -23.22 9.46
N ASP A 184 18.58 -22.50 10.56
CA ASP A 184 18.69 -23.00 11.94
C ASP A 184 17.32 -23.44 12.52
N THR A 185 16.53 -24.12 11.71
CA THR A 185 15.21 -24.66 12.11
C THR A 185 14.85 -25.89 11.27
N GLU A 186 13.98 -26.76 11.80
CA GLU A 186 13.42 -27.89 11.05
C GLU A 186 12.27 -27.47 10.11
N ILE A 187 11.75 -26.24 10.24
CA ILE A 187 10.68 -25.71 9.41
C ILE A 187 11.25 -25.34 8.03
N ARG A 188 10.88 -26.09 6.99
CA ARG A 188 11.37 -25.89 5.61
C ARG A 188 10.28 -25.43 4.64
N THR A 189 9.02 -25.60 5.01
CA THR A 189 7.87 -25.31 4.16
C THR A 189 6.72 -24.68 4.94
N ILE A 190 5.78 -24.07 4.21
CA ILE A 190 4.50 -23.63 4.78
C ILE A 190 3.71 -24.79 5.41
N ALA A 191 3.87 -26.03 4.90
CA ALA A 191 3.24 -27.21 5.49
C ALA A 191 3.79 -27.49 6.90
N ASP A 192 5.10 -27.31 7.09
CA ASP A 192 5.73 -27.46 8.41
C ASP A 192 5.21 -26.39 9.39
N ILE A 193 5.01 -25.15 8.93
CA ILE A 193 4.39 -24.09 9.74
C ILE A 193 2.96 -24.48 10.12
N VAL A 194 2.17 -24.98 9.16
CA VAL A 194 0.78 -25.41 9.41
C VAL A 194 0.73 -26.53 10.45
N ALA A 195 1.61 -27.53 10.32
CA ALA A 195 1.73 -28.65 11.25
C ALA A 195 2.20 -28.19 12.64
N PHE A 196 3.21 -27.32 12.70
CA PHE A 196 3.70 -26.72 13.94
C PHE A 196 2.57 -25.98 14.67
N ASN A 197 1.84 -25.12 13.97
CA ASN A 197 0.69 -24.41 14.53
C ASN A 197 -0.41 -25.36 15.01
N ALA A 198 -0.69 -26.44 14.28
CA ALA A 198 -1.69 -27.43 14.70
C ALA A 198 -1.27 -28.16 15.98
N ALA A 199 0.01 -28.55 16.09
CA ALA A 199 0.57 -29.18 17.29
C ALA A 199 0.65 -28.21 18.49
N ASN A 200 0.68 -26.91 18.24
CA ASN A 200 0.80 -25.86 19.25
C ASN A 200 -0.47 -24.99 19.38
N ALA A 201 -1.65 -25.52 19.03
CA ALA A 201 -2.90 -24.74 18.94
C ALA A 201 -3.30 -24.00 20.23
N GLY A 202 -2.83 -24.45 21.40
CA GLY A 202 -3.02 -23.76 22.68
C GLY A 202 -2.15 -22.50 22.87
N LEU A 203 -1.08 -22.34 22.08
CA LEU A 203 -0.14 -21.22 22.11
C LEU A 203 -0.28 -20.33 20.86
N ALA A 204 -0.42 -20.94 19.69
CA ALA A 204 -0.59 -20.27 18.41
C ALA A 204 -1.28 -21.19 17.40
N PRO A 205 -2.16 -20.68 16.51
CA PRO A 205 -2.49 -19.26 16.31
C PRO A 205 -3.83 -18.88 16.95
N ARG A 206 -3.86 -17.80 17.75
CA ARG A 206 -5.05 -17.27 18.45
C ARG A 206 -6.28 -17.07 17.54
N PHE A 207 -6.06 -16.70 16.27
CA PHE A 207 -7.11 -16.38 15.31
C PHE A 207 -7.24 -17.42 14.18
N GLY A 208 -6.60 -18.59 14.33
CA GLY A 208 -6.53 -19.59 13.26
C GLY A 208 -5.46 -19.28 12.21
N GLN A 209 -5.44 -20.09 11.15
CA GLN A 209 -4.41 -20.08 10.10
C GLN A 209 -4.98 -20.41 8.71
N ASP A 210 -6.21 -19.94 8.45
CA ASP A 210 -6.92 -20.13 7.18
C ASP A 210 -6.15 -19.65 5.95
N LEU A 211 -5.41 -18.54 6.06
CA LEU A 211 -4.53 -18.07 4.98
C LEU A 211 -3.39 -19.06 4.67
N LEU A 212 -2.75 -19.59 5.71
CA LEU A 212 -1.66 -20.57 5.55
C LEU A 212 -2.20 -21.88 4.97
N LEU A 213 -3.38 -22.31 5.42
CA LEU A 213 -4.06 -23.48 4.86
C LEU A 213 -4.39 -23.29 3.38
N ALA A 214 -5.02 -22.17 3.01
CA ALA A 214 -5.39 -21.88 1.62
C ALA A 214 -4.17 -21.73 0.70
N ALA A 215 -3.10 -21.07 1.17
CA ALA A 215 -1.85 -20.99 0.43
C ALA A 215 -1.20 -22.38 0.29
N ASN A 216 -1.18 -23.19 1.36
CA ASN A 216 -0.62 -24.54 1.35
C ASN A 216 -1.33 -25.49 0.37
N ASP A 217 -2.62 -25.28 0.10
CA ASP A 217 -3.40 -26.07 -0.86
C ASP A 217 -3.05 -25.78 -2.33
N THR A 218 -2.34 -24.68 -2.63
CA THR A 218 -1.85 -24.37 -3.99
C THR A 218 -0.70 -25.29 -4.38
N ARG A 219 -0.33 -25.36 -5.66
CA ARG A 219 0.83 -26.17 -6.09
C ARG A 219 2.16 -25.63 -5.56
N GLY A 220 2.29 -24.31 -5.43
CA GLY A 220 3.50 -23.64 -4.93
C GLY A 220 4.61 -23.42 -5.96
N ASP A 221 4.35 -23.71 -7.24
CA ASP A 221 5.29 -23.47 -8.37
C ASP A 221 4.80 -22.39 -9.35
N LEU A 222 3.69 -21.72 -9.01
CA LEU A 222 3.07 -20.66 -9.80
C LEU A 222 2.63 -21.09 -11.22
N SER A 223 2.51 -22.40 -11.48
CA SER A 223 2.18 -22.93 -12.81
C SER A 223 0.68 -22.91 -13.14
N GLU A 224 -0.15 -22.84 -12.09
CA GLU A 224 -1.61 -22.90 -12.14
C GLU A 224 -2.21 -21.75 -12.97
N ARG A 225 -3.28 -22.08 -13.72
CA ARG A 225 -3.90 -21.14 -14.67
C ARG A 225 -4.59 -20.00 -13.94
N GLU A 226 -5.19 -20.31 -12.81
CA GLU A 226 -5.89 -19.40 -11.91
C GLU A 226 -4.96 -18.26 -11.47
N TYR A 227 -3.75 -18.59 -11.02
CA TYR A 227 -2.73 -17.59 -10.68
C TYR A 227 -2.30 -16.75 -11.87
N LYS A 228 -1.96 -17.39 -13.00
CA LYS A 228 -1.50 -16.68 -14.20
C LYS A 228 -2.55 -15.69 -14.71
N SER A 229 -3.81 -16.12 -14.75
CA SER A 229 -4.95 -15.27 -15.14
C SER A 229 -5.18 -14.13 -14.14
N ALA A 230 -5.19 -14.43 -12.84
CA ALA A 230 -5.37 -13.41 -11.81
C ALA A 230 -4.25 -12.37 -11.84
N ARG A 231 -2.99 -12.80 -12.02
CA ARG A 231 -1.85 -11.88 -12.11
C ARG A 231 -1.90 -11.02 -13.36
N ALA A 232 -2.29 -11.58 -14.50
CA ALA A 232 -2.49 -10.82 -15.74
C ALA A 232 -3.60 -9.76 -15.56
N MET A 233 -4.71 -10.13 -14.94
CA MET A 233 -5.81 -9.20 -14.65
C MET A 233 -5.42 -8.11 -13.66
N ASP A 234 -4.68 -8.42 -12.60
CA ASP A 234 -4.13 -7.43 -11.67
C ASP A 234 -3.28 -6.38 -12.41
N LEU A 235 -2.40 -6.82 -13.31
CA LEU A 235 -1.54 -5.93 -14.08
C LEU A 235 -2.32 -5.09 -15.09
N LEU A 236 -3.27 -5.70 -15.80
CA LEU A 236 -4.14 -4.99 -16.74
C LEU A 236 -4.95 -3.91 -16.03
N ALA A 237 -5.60 -4.28 -14.93
CA ALA A 237 -6.49 -3.41 -14.17
C ALA A 237 -5.73 -2.31 -13.42
N ALA A 238 -4.55 -2.61 -12.85
CA ALA A 238 -3.82 -1.65 -12.03
C ALA A 238 -2.87 -0.75 -12.84
N ARG A 239 -2.26 -1.27 -13.92
CA ARG A 239 -1.32 -0.52 -14.78
C ARG A 239 -2.01 0.00 -16.03
N GLU A 240 -2.08 -0.83 -17.07
CA GLU A 240 -2.42 -0.42 -18.44
C GLU A 240 -3.75 0.33 -18.51
N ARG A 241 -4.80 -0.24 -17.92
CA ARG A 241 -6.16 0.33 -17.94
C ARG A 241 -6.48 1.16 -16.71
N GLY A 242 -5.67 1.05 -15.65
CA GLY A 242 -5.84 1.76 -14.38
C GLY A 242 -4.99 3.01 -14.32
N MET A 243 -3.93 2.96 -13.50
CA MET A 243 -3.10 4.12 -13.20
C MET A 243 -2.47 4.73 -14.45
N ASP A 244 -1.98 3.92 -15.40
CA ASP A 244 -1.31 4.47 -16.58
C ASP A 244 -2.31 5.17 -17.50
N ALA A 245 -3.45 4.55 -17.81
CA ALA A 245 -4.50 5.17 -18.62
C ALA A 245 -4.99 6.47 -17.98
N TYR A 246 -5.31 6.43 -16.69
CA TYR A 246 -5.79 7.60 -15.94
C TYR A 246 -4.78 8.74 -15.95
N MET A 247 -3.53 8.46 -15.61
CA MET A 247 -2.49 9.48 -15.56
C MET A 247 -2.09 9.97 -16.97
N ASN A 248 -2.17 9.14 -18.01
CA ASN A 248 -1.87 9.56 -19.38
C ASN A 248 -2.97 10.45 -19.95
N GLN A 249 -4.23 10.05 -19.81
CA GLN A 249 -5.39 10.78 -20.32
C GLN A 249 -5.45 12.21 -19.76
N HIS A 250 -5.06 12.38 -18.49
CA HIS A 250 -5.15 13.66 -17.78
C HIS A 250 -3.80 14.36 -17.59
N GLN A 251 -2.71 13.80 -18.13
CA GLN A 251 -1.34 14.30 -18.00
C GLN A 251 -0.95 14.54 -16.54
N LEU A 252 -1.14 13.54 -15.68
CA LEU A 252 -0.93 13.66 -14.24
C LEU A 252 0.52 13.37 -13.84
N ASP A 253 0.98 14.12 -12.84
CA ASP A 253 2.25 13.90 -12.12
C ASP A 253 2.06 12.92 -10.95
N ALA A 254 0.90 12.99 -10.29
CA ALA A 254 0.53 12.10 -9.18
C ALA A 254 -0.98 11.93 -9.08
N VAL A 255 -1.41 10.93 -8.30
CA VAL A 255 -2.79 10.67 -7.93
C VAL A 255 -2.91 10.74 -6.41
N LEU A 256 -3.88 11.49 -5.90
CA LEU A 256 -4.13 11.68 -4.48
C LEU A 256 -5.25 10.73 -4.01
N PHE A 257 -5.00 10.02 -2.91
CA PHE A 257 -5.96 9.13 -2.25
C PHE A 257 -6.12 9.49 -0.76
N ALA A 258 -7.28 9.18 -0.20
CA ALA A 258 -7.56 9.33 1.23
C ALA A 258 -6.94 8.18 2.04
N GLY A 259 -6.08 8.49 3.01
CA GLY A 259 -5.40 7.49 3.84
C GLY A 259 -4.74 6.42 2.99
N ALA A 260 -5.09 5.16 3.23
CA ALA A 260 -4.57 4.01 2.51
C ALA A 260 -5.52 3.47 1.41
N THR A 261 -6.56 4.22 0.99
CA THR A 261 -7.56 3.69 0.05
C THR A 261 -6.89 3.21 -1.24
N GLY A 262 -6.08 4.04 -1.91
CA GLY A 262 -5.34 3.69 -3.13
C GLY A 262 -4.26 2.60 -3.00
N ALA A 263 -4.13 1.91 -1.85
CA ALA A 263 -3.07 0.94 -1.63
C ALA A 263 -3.13 -0.24 -2.61
N ALA A 264 -4.32 -0.78 -2.91
CA ALA A 264 -4.42 -1.99 -3.72
C ALA A 264 -3.99 -1.76 -5.17
N ILE A 265 -4.40 -0.65 -5.78
CA ILE A 265 -4.02 -0.34 -7.17
C ILE A 265 -2.52 -0.11 -7.29
N ALA A 266 -1.94 0.69 -6.38
CA ALA A 266 -0.52 0.97 -6.41
C ALA A 266 0.32 -0.28 -6.10
N ALA A 267 -0.11 -1.13 -5.16
CA ALA A 267 0.59 -2.37 -4.82
C ALA A 267 0.56 -3.38 -5.97
N LYS A 268 -0.61 -3.63 -6.57
CA LYS A 268 -0.77 -4.55 -7.71
C LYS A 268 0.02 -4.10 -8.94
N ALA A 269 0.06 -2.78 -9.17
CA ALA A 269 0.91 -2.18 -10.18
C ALA A 269 2.41 -2.20 -9.82
N GLY A 270 2.79 -2.46 -8.56
CA GLY A 270 4.16 -2.33 -8.09
C GLY A 270 4.68 -0.90 -8.15
N TYR A 271 3.79 0.09 -8.10
CA TYR A 271 4.06 1.53 -8.25
C TYR A 271 4.25 2.22 -6.90
N PRO A 272 4.95 3.36 -6.85
CA PRO A 272 5.26 4.02 -5.58
C PRO A 272 4.07 4.78 -5.00
N SER A 273 4.09 4.93 -3.68
CA SER A 273 3.19 5.77 -2.92
C SER A 273 3.95 6.48 -1.80
N VAL A 274 3.68 7.77 -1.61
CA VAL A 274 4.15 8.57 -0.47
C VAL A 274 2.94 9.06 0.29
N MET A 275 2.80 8.63 1.54
CA MET A 275 1.72 9.08 2.41
C MET A 275 2.26 10.06 3.44
N VAL A 276 1.52 11.13 3.68
CA VAL A 276 1.81 12.16 4.68
C VAL A 276 0.58 12.39 5.56
N PRO A 277 0.73 12.83 6.82
CA PRO A 277 -0.41 13.24 7.64
C PRO A 277 -1.23 14.34 6.94
N GLY A 278 -2.54 14.15 6.84
CA GLY A 278 -3.47 15.11 6.22
C GLY A 278 -4.41 15.78 7.22
N GLY A 279 -4.64 15.16 8.38
CA GLY A 279 -5.48 15.71 9.43
C GLY A 279 -5.81 14.68 10.51
N PHE A 280 -6.85 14.97 11.26
CA PHE A 280 -7.42 14.09 12.27
C PHE A 280 -8.89 13.86 11.97
N ILE A 281 -9.36 12.66 12.29
CA ILE A 281 -10.76 12.27 12.23
C ILE A 281 -11.15 11.61 13.54
N SER A 282 -12.45 11.59 13.84
CA SER A 282 -13.03 10.81 14.91
C SER A 282 -14.08 9.88 14.31
N GLY A 283 -14.36 8.76 14.98
CA GLY A 283 -15.36 7.81 14.53
C GLY A 283 -16.03 7.14 15.71
N THR A 284 -16.78 6.10 15.40
CA THR A 284 -17.48 5.28 16.40
C THR A 284 -17.17 3.82 16.13
N ILE A 285 -16.73 3.07 17.14
CA ILE A 285 -16.50 1.62 17.08
C ILE A 285 -17.43 0.98 18.11
N ASP A 286 -18.27 0.04 17.67
CA ASP A 286 -19.24 -0.66 18.51
C ASP A 286 -20.13 0.28 19.36
N GLY A 287 -20.50 1.43 18.78
CA GLY A 287 -21.32 2.46 19.44
C GLY A 287 -20.57 3.36 20.42
N GLN A 288 -19.24 3.22 20.54
CA GLN A 288 -18.39 4.08 21.36
C GLN A 288 -17.58 5.04 20.50
N ASP A 289 -17.57 6.31 20.85
CA ASP A 289 -16.76 7.31 20.17
C ASP A 289 -15.28 7.03 20.36
N THR A 290 -14.51 7.17 19.29
CA THR A 290 -13.06 7.09 19.33
C THR A 290 -12.49 8.49 19.62
N PRO A 291 -11.38 8.59 20.35
CA PRO A 291 -10.57 9.81 20.34
C PRO A 291 -10.19 10.20 18.91
N ASP A 292 -9.88 11.48 18.67
CA ASP A 292 -9.30 11.93 17.41
C ASP A 292 -8.07 11.10 17.06
N TYR A 293 -8.05 10.53 15.86
CA TYR A 293 -6.92 9.77 15.33
C TYR A 293 -6.48 10.30 13.96
N PRO A 294 -5.20 10.16 13.60
CA PRO A 294 -4.69 10.72 12.36
C PRO A 294 -5.30 10.05 11.11
N LEU A 295 -5.51 10.85 10.07
CA LEU A 295 -5.77 10.40 8.71
C LEU A 295 -4.71 10.99 7.79
N GLY A 296 -4.05 10.13 7.01
CA GLY A 296 -3.10 10.54 5.99
C GLY A 296 -3.76 10.92 4.67
N VAL A 297 -2.98 11.52 3.78
CA VAL A 297 -3.25 11.57 2.34
C VAL A 297 -2.09 10.91 1.60
N THR A 298 -2.40 10.12 0.57
CA THR A 298 -1.41 9.36 -0.19
C THR A 298 -1.26 9.92 -1.60
N PHE A 299 -0.04 10.28 -1.97
CA PHE A 299 0.35 10.53 -3.36
C PHE A 299 0.86 9.21 -3.97
N ALA A 300 0.21 8.71 -5.01
CA ALA A 300 0.67 7.58 -5.82
C ALA A 300 1.11 8.06 -7.20
N GLY A 301 2.03 7.33 -7.83
CA GLY A 301 2.55 7.69 -9.16
C GLY A 301 2.89 6.47 -10.00
N ARG A 302 3.62 6.68 -11.09
CA ARG A 302 4.12 5.60 -11.96
C ARG A 302 5.38 4.98 -11.36
N ALA A 303 5.77 3.80 -11.84
CA ALA A 303 7.05 3.20 -11.47
C ALA A 303 8.20 4.21 -11.59
N TRP A 304 9.06 4.25 -10.57
CA TRP A 304 10.24 5.11 -10.44
C TRP A 304 9.96 6.61 -10.24
N SER A 305 8.74 6.99 -9.89
CA SER A 305 8.38 8.39 -9.65
C SER A 305 8.56 8.84 -8.19
N GLU A 306 9.26 8.08 -7.33
CA GLU A 306 9.41 8.39 -5.90
C GLU A 306 9.95 9.80 -5.67
N HIS A 307 10.91 10.23 -6.48
CA HIS A 307 11.49 11.57 -6.35
C HIS A 307 10.45 12.66 -6.59
N THR A 308 9.63 12.53 -7.64
CA THR A 308 8.50 13.44 -7.90
C THR A 308 7.52 13.42 -6.72
N LEU A 309 7.12 12.23 -6.27
CA LEU A 309 6.16 12.11 -5.17
C LEU A 309 6.68 12.70 -3.86
N LEU A 310 7.97 12.50 -3.53
CA LEU A 310 8.59 13.09 -2.34
C LEU A 310 8.62 14.62 -2.42
N ARG A 311 8.89 15.19 -3.59
CA ARG A 311 8.85 16.64 -3.79
C ARG A 311 7.45 17.22 -3.59
N LEU A 312 6.43 16.59 -4.17
CA LEU A 312 5.04 16.99 -4.01
C LEU A 312 4.56 16.84 -2.55
N ALA A 313 4.85 15.70 -1.95
CA ALA A 313 4.51 15.42 -0.56
C ALA A 313 5.21 16.38 0.42
N TYR A 314 6.46 16.76 0.15
CA TYR A 314 7.18 17.73 0.95
C TYR A 314 6.54 19.12 0.87
N ALA A 315 6.23 19.62 -0.34
CA ALA A 315 5.55 20.90 -0.49
C ALA A 315 4.20 20.91 0.27
N PHE A 316 3.43 19.83 0.16
CA PHE A 316 2.19 19.66 0.93
C PHE A 316 2.42 19.66 2.44
N GLU A 317 3.35 18.83 2.95
CA GLU A 317 3.69 18.75 4.38
C GLU A 317 4.09 20.11 4.96
N GLN A 318 4.86 20.89 4.20
CA GLN A 318 5.31 22.22 4.65
C GLN A 318 4.18 23.25 4.71
N ALA A 319 3.15 23.11 3.87
CA ALA A 319 1.97 23.97 3.89
C ALA A 319 0.89 23.49 4.86
N CYS A 320 0.86 22.19 5.15
CA CYS A 320 -0.09 21.52 6.03
C CYS A 320 0.66 20.69 7.08
N PRO A 321 1.18 21.31 8.16
CA PRO A 321 1.88 20.59 9.23
C PRO A 321 0.89 19.86 10.15
N ALA A 322 0.12 18.92 9.58
CA ALA A 322 -0.99 18.23 10.25
C ALA A 322 -0.53 17.25 11.34
N ARG A 323 0.74 16.84 11.35
CA ARG A 323 1.27 15.88 12.33
C ARG A 323 1.24 16.47 13.73
N LYS A 324 0.65 15.74 14.68
CA LYS A 324 0.80 15.99 16.13
C LYS A 324 1.41 14.76 16.81
N PRO A 325 2.32 14.93 17.79
CA PRO A 325 2.72 13.82 18.66
C PRO A 325 1.50 13.21 19.37
N PRO A 326 1.49 11.90 19.66
CA PRO A 326 0.42 11.31 20.43
C PRO A 326 0.40 11.92 21.86
N PRO A 327 -0.78 12.04 22.49
CA PRO A 327 -0.89 12.56 23.86
C PRO A 327 -0.02 11.76 24.84
N GLY A 328 0.61 12.45 25.78
CA GLY A 328 1.44 11.82 26.83
C GLY A 328 2.85 11.43 26.41
N LEU A 329 3.24 11.65 25.15
CA LEU A 329 4.65 11.54 24.76
C LEU A 329 5.42 12.74 25.32
N ILE A 330 6.32 12.51 26.27
CA ILE A 330 7.19 13.57 26.81
C ILE A 330 8.04 14.08 25.65
N SER A 331 7.98 15.39 25.39
CA SER A 331 8.85 16.06 24.42
C SER A 331 10.29 15.99 24.95
N VAL A 332 11.11 15.14 24.33
CA VAL A 332 12.56 15.08 24.54
C VAL A 332 13.24 16.08 23.62
#